data_AF-A0A419GDM0-F1
#
_entry.id   AF-A0A419GDM0-F1
#
_cell.length_a   1.000
_cell.length_b   1.000
_cell.length_c   1.000
_cell.angle_alpha   90.00
_cell.angle_beta   90.00
_cell.angle_gamma   90.00
#
_symmetry.space_group_name_H-M   'P 1'
#
loop_
_entity.id
_entity.type
_entity.pdbx_description
1 polymer ?
#
loop_
_entity_poly.entity_id
_entity_poly.type
_entity_poly.pdbx_seq_one_letter_code
_entity_poly.pdbx_strand_id
1 'polypeptide(L)' 'MVNLIYATIIILRCPEEIQEWVPGIKDLSKEAKRVFVAFNNHYRGQAVQNARMLRELLNL' A
#
# COMPACT_ATOMS: atom_id res chain seq x y z
N MET A 1 -19.83 8.84 10.92
CA MET A 1 -19.32 7.63 10.24
C MET A 1 -18.10 7.99 9.43
N VAL A 2 -16.91 7.76 9.98
CA VAL A 2 -15.66 7.81 9.20
C VAL A 2 -15.33 6.34 8.97
N ASN A 3 -15.70 5.78 7.81
CA ASN A 3 -15.32 4.42 7.45
C ASN A 3 -13.81 4.42 7.19
N LEU A 4 -13.04 4.22 8.27
CA LEU A 4 -11.60 4.06 8.27
C LEU A 4 -11.33 2.57 8.09
N ILE A 5 -11.20 2.11 6.85
CA ILE A 5 -10.93 0.71 6.55
C ILE A 5 -9.41 0.56 6.35
N TYR A 6 -8.81 0.00 7.40
CA TYR A 6 -7.56 -0.76 7.51
C TYR A 6 -6.28 -0.22 6.87
N ALA A 7 -5.33 0.09 7.75
CA ALA A 7 -3.92 0.18 7.41
C ALA A 7 -3.38 -1.23 7.13
N THR A 8 -3.24 -1.58 5.85
CA THR A 8 -2.46 -2.76 5.48
C THR A 8 -1.00 -2.48 5.81
N ILE A 9 -0.48 -3.17 6.83
CA ILE A 9 0.94 -3.12 7.18
C ILE A 9 1.68 -3.96 6.14
N ILE A 10 2.32 -3.27 5.19
CA ILE A 10 3.15 -3.89 4.17
C ILE A 10 4.57 -4.09 4.75
N ILE A 11 4.93 -5.34 5.07
CA ILE A 11 6.31 -5.73 5.46
C ILE A 11 6.91 -6.48 4.27
N LEU A 12 7.62 -5.79 3.38
CA LEU A 12 8.13 -6.44 2.16
C LEU A 12 9.64 -6.35 2.02
N ARG A 13 10.20 -7.45 1.52
CA ARG A 13 11.64 -7.71 1.35
C ARG A 13 12.08 -7.54 -0.11
N CYS A 14 11.14 -7.62 -1.08
CA CYS A 14 11.40 -7.54 -2.53
C CYS A 14 10.28 -6.80 -3.33
N PRO A 15 10.57 -6.26 -4.53
CA PRO A 15 9.62 -5.52 -5.40
C PRO A 15 8.37 -6.32 -5.85
N GLU A 16 8.54 -7.62 -6.09
CA GLU A 16 7.50 -8.49 -6.66
C GLU A 16 6.31 -8.62 -5.71
N GLU A 17 6.57 -8.63 -4.41
CA GLU A 17 5.51 -8.74 -3.39
C GLU A 17 4.61 -7.49 -3.38
N ILE A 18 5.10 -6.30 -3.78
CA ILE A 18 4.27 -5.07 -3.82
C ILE A 18 3.18 -5.20 -4.90
N GLN A 19 3.51 -5.86 -6.02
CA GLN A 19 2.58 -6.03 -7.13
C GLN A 19 1.36 -6.85 -6.74
N GLU A 20 1.52 -7.82 -5.84
CA GLU A 20 0.43 -8.68 -5.35
C GLU A 20 -0.64 -7.90 -4.57
N TRP A 21 -0.26 -6.78 -3.94
CA TRP A 21 -1.21 -5.94 -3.19
C TRP A 21 -2.03 -5.01 -4.10
N VAL A 22 -1.59 -4.76 -5.34
CA VAL A 22 -2.23 -3.81 -6.26
C VAL A 22 -3.70 -4.16 -6.53
N PRO A 23 -4.08 -5.41 -6.85
CA PRO A 23 -5.47 -5.78 -7.05
C PRO A 23 -6.34 -5.52 -5.80
N GLY A 24 -5.87 -5.93 -4.63
CA GLY A 24 -6.61 -5.75 -3.37
C GLY A 24 -6.82 -4.27 -3.01
N ILE A 25 -5.80 -3.43 -3.23
CA ILE A 25 -5.93 -1.97 -3.02
C ILE A 25 -6.93 -1.35 -4.01
N LYS A 26 -6.95 -1.82 -5.26
CA LYS A 26 -7.93 -1.37 -6.27
C LYS A 26 -9.34 -1.83 -5.96
N ASP A 27 -9.51 -2.98 -5.32
CA ASP A 27 -10.84 -3.45 -4.91
C ASP A 27 -11.32 -2.68 -3.68
N LEU A 28 -10.46 -2.47 -2.68
CA LEU A 28 -10.76 -1.62 -1.52
C LEU A 28 -11.13 -0.19 -1.93
N SER A 29 -10.50 0.37 -2.97
CA SER A 29 -10.81 1.73 -3.42
C SER A 29 -12.18 1.84 -4.10
N LYS A 30 -12.78 0.73 -4.56
CA LYS A 30 -14.16 0.71 -5.07
C LYS A 30 -15.20 0.78 -3.94
N GLU A 31 -14.86 0.23 -2.78
CA GLU A 31 -15.79 0.10 -1.64
C GLU A 31 -15.61 1.21 -0.60
N ALA A 32 -14.41 1.78 -0.49
CA ALA A 32 -14.07 2.78 0.52
C ALA A 32 -14.05 4.20 -0.05
N LYS A 33 -14.56 5.17 0.73
CA LYS A 33 -14.46 6.61 0.40
C LYS A 33 -13.00 7.09 0.35
N ARG A 34 -12.10 6.45 1.12
CA ARG A 34 -10.67 6.74 1.12
C ARG A 34 -9.92 5.51 1.62
N VAL A 35 -8.84 5.16 0.92
CA VAL A 35 -7.91 4.09 1.30
C VAL A 35 -6.60 4.75 1.75
N PHE A 36 -6.06 4.31 2.88
CA PHE A 36 -4.75 4.73 3.37
C PHE A 36 -3.83 3.52 3.42
N VAL A 37 -2.66 3.62 2.77
CA VAL A 37 -1.64 2.57 2.79
C VAL A 37 -0.42 3.11 3.53
N ALA A 38 0.08 2.34 4.50
CA ALA A 38 1.24 2.70 5.30
C ALA A 38 2.28 1.58 5.24
N PHE A 39 3.53 1.96 5.03
CA PHE A 39 4.66 1.04 5.03
C PHE A 39 5.34 1.11 6.39
N ASN A 40 5.43 -0.03 7.08
CA ASN A 40 6.03 -0.11 8.43
C ASN A 40 7.32 -0.95 8.45
N ASN A 41 7.99 -1.09 7.31
CA ASN A 41 9.29 -1.75 7.25
C ASN A 41 10.41 -0.79 7.73
N HIS A 42 10.96 -1.10 8.90
CA HIS A 42 12.00 -0.30 9.57
C HIS A 42 13.42 -0.53 9.02
N TYR A 43 13.65 -1.54 8.16
CA TYR A 43 14.99 -1.85 7.67
C TYR A 43 15.45 -0.82 6.61
N ARG A 44 16.48 -0.03 6.94
CA ARG A 44 17.23 0.85 6.03
C ARG A 44 16.40 1.86 5.21
N GLY A 45 15.27 2.33 5.74
CA GLY A 45 14.44 3.35 5.06
C GLY A 45 13.72 2.84 3.81
N GLN A 46 13.55 1.53 3.66
CA GLN A 46 12.86 0.91 2.52
C GLN A 46 11.37 1.29 2.44
N ALA A 47 10.75 1.73 3.54
CA ALA A 47 9.36 2.20 3.55
C ALA A 47 9.08 3.29 2.51
N VAL A 48 9.98 4.27 2.38
CA VAL A 48 9.81 5.38 1.42
C VAL A 48 9.94 4.87 -0.02
N GLN A 49 10.86 3.95 -0.28
CA GLN A 49 11.07 3.37 -1.61
C GLN A 49 9.86 2.54 -2.03
N ASN A 50 9.36 1.69 -1.13
CA ASN A 50 8.18 0.85 -1.38
C ASN A 50 6.92 1.71 -1.59
N ALA A 51 6.78 2.80 -0.84
CA ALA A 51 5.69 3.75 -1.03
C ALA A 51 5.73 4.44 -2.41
N ARG A 52 6.91 4.82 -2.89
CA ARG A 52 7.08 5.38 -4.23
C ARG A 52 6.76 4.35 -5.32
N MET A 53 7.28 3.14 -5.19
CA MET A 53 6.99 2.05 -6.13
C MET A 53 5.50 1.73 -6.19
N LEU A 54 4.81 1.64 -5.04
CA LEU A 54 3.38 1.38 -5.03
C LEU A 54 2.60 2.53 -5.70
N ARG A 55 3.02 3.79 -5.49
CA ARG A 55 2.42 4.92 -6.21
C ARG A 55 2.55 4.80 -7.72
N GLU A 56 3.73 4.42 -8.20
CA GLU A 56 3.96 4.16 -9.64
C GLU A 56 3.05 3.03 -10.15
N LEU A 57 2.95 1.92 -9.43
CA LEU A 57 2.08 0.78 -9.80
C LEU A 57 0.58 1.13 -9.80
N LEU A 58 0.17 2.10 -8.97
CA LEU A 58 -1.19 2.60 -8.89
C LEU A 58 -1.46 3.79 -9.83
N ASN A 59 -0.44 4.29 -10.53
CA ASN A 59 -0.48 5.51 -11.34
C ASN A 59 -0.92 6.77 -10.55
N LEU A 60 -0.27 7.04 -9.40
CA LEU A 60 -0.54 8.15 -8.47
C LEU A 60 0.62 9.14 -8.26
#